data_AF-A0AAF0CLW7-F1
#
_entry.id   AF-A0AAF0CLW7-F1
#
_cell.length_a   1.000
_cell.length_b   1.000
_cell.length_c   1.000
_cell.angle_alpha   90.00
_cell.angle_beta   90.00
_cell.angle_gamma   90.00
#
_symmetry.space_group_name_H-M   'P 1'
#
loop_
_entity.id
_entity.type
_entity.pdbx_description
1 polymer ?
#
loop_
_entity_poly.entity_id
_entity_poly.type
_entity_poly.pdbx_seq_one_letter_code
_entity_poly.pdbx_strand_id
1 'polypeptide(L)' 'MYPFKSGPYLLFYRELPTMWIVAGLFHAMRSPRWLHEELDKLSSRLQ' A
#
# COMPACT_ATOMS: atom_id res chain seq x y z
N MET A 1 -7.66 2.26 -4.00
CA MET A 1 -6.87 2.25 -2.76
C MET A 1 -6.61 3.70 -2.41
N TYR A 2 -7.15 4.21 -1.30
CA TYR A 2 -7.04 5.62 -0.96
C TYR A 2 -6.01 5.78 0.16
N PRO A 3 -4.97 6.63 -0.01
CA PRO A 3 -3.96 6.79 1.04
C PRO A 3 -4.47 7.74 2.13
N PHE A 4 -4.52 7.27 3.38
CA PHE A 4 -4.69 8.16 4.54
C PHE A 4 -3.31 8.62 5.02
N LYS A 5 -3.09 9.95 5.08
CA LYS A 5 -1.81 10.54 5.48
C LYS A 5 -1.82 10.87 6.97
N SER A 6 -0.92 10.26 7.73
CA SER A 6 -0.68 10.57 9.14
C SER A 6 0.79 10.92 9.35
N GLY A 7 1.07 12.22 9.44
CA GLY A 7 2.44 12.73 9.54
C GLY A 7 3.33 12.24 8.38
N PRO A 8 4.48 11.60 8.66
CA PRO A 8 5.38 11.10 7.62
C PRO A 8 4.98 9.72 7.10
N TYR A 9 3.79 9.19 7.42
CA TYR A 9 3.34 7.87 6.98
C TYR A 9 2.07 7.92 6.12
N LEU A 10 1.94 6.94 5.22
CA LEU A 10 0.80 6.66 4.36
C LEU A 10 0.25 5.30 4.71
N LEU A 11 -1.04 5.26 5.03
CA LEU A 11 -1.80 4.03 5.23
C LEU A 11 -2.49 3.66 3.92
N PHE A 12 -2.19 2.48 3.39
CA PHE A 12 -2.86 1.93 2.23
C PHE A 12 -3.93 0.96 2.70
N TYR A 13 -5.18 1.27 2.37
CA TYR A 13 -6.31 0.48 2.81
C TYR A 13 -7.41 0.43 1.74
N ARG A 14 -8.33 -0.51 1.92
CA ARG A 14 -9.58 -0.63 1.19
C ARG A 14 -10.72 -0.78 2.18
N GLU A 15 -11.72 0.08 2.04
CA GLU A 15 -12.96 -0.03 2.80
C GLU A 15 -13.86 -1.10 2.19
N LEU A 16 -14.45 -1.90 3.07
CA LEU A 16 -15.58 -2.79 2.79
C LEU A 16 -16.76 -2.34 3.66
N PRO A 17 -18.00 -2.76 3.36
CA PRO A 17 -19.18 -2.29 4.08
C PRO A 17 -19.14 -2.49 5.61
N THR A 18 -18.43 -3.51 6.09
CA THR A 18 -18.37 -3.86 7.52
C THR A 18 -16.98 -3.74 8.14
N MET A 19 -15.93 -3.55 7.34
CA MET A 19 -14.56 -3.57 7.83
C MET A 19 -13.59 -2.87 6.89
N TRP A 20 -12.39 -2.59 7.39
CA TRP A 20 -11.29 -2.07 6.59
C TRP A 20 -10.22 -3.14 6.43
N ILE A 21 -9.74 -3.31 5.20
CA ILE A 21 -8.56 -4.13 4.92
C ILE A 21 -7.37 -3.19 4.81
N VAL A 22 -6.43 -3.30 5.75
CA VAL A 22 -5.16 -2.58 5.72
C VAL A 22 -4.14 -3.41 4.96
N ALA A 23 -3.63 -2.86 3.87
CA ALA A 23 -2.58 -3.51 3.09
C ALA A 23 -1.17 -3.17 3.59
N GLY A 24 -0.99 -1.99 4.22
CA GLY A 24 0.28 -1.63 4.85
C GLY A 24 0.41 -0.16 5.23
N LEU A 25 1.41 0.11 6.06
CA LEU A 25 1.83 1.44 6.48
C LEU A 25 3.23 1.72 5.95
N PHE A 26 3.41 2.84 5.23
CA PHE A 26 4.67 3.17 4.58
C PHE A 26 5.08 4.61 4.88
N HIS A 27 6.37 4.89 4.92
CA HIS A 27 6.85 6.24 5.16
C HIS A 27 6.70 7.08 3.88
N ALA A 28 5.88 8.14 3.91
CA ALA A 28 5.50 9.01 2.80
C ALA A 28 6.69 9.65 2.07
N MET A 29 7.78 9.94 2.80
CA MET A 29 8.96 10.61 2.24
C MET A 29 10.10 9.67 1.83
N ARG A 30 9.99 8.37 2.14
CA ARG A 30 10.98 7.39 1.69
C ARG A 30 10.35 6.62 0.54
N SER A 31 10.86 6.82 -0.67
CA SER A 31 10.41 6.03 -1.82
C SER A 31 10.69 4.55 -1.54
N PRO A 32 9.66 3.71 -1.33
CA PRO A 32 9.86 2.30 -1.08
C PRO A 32 10.03 1.62 -2.44
N ARG A 33 11.20 1.82 -3.05
CA ARG A 33 11.54 1.28 -4.38
C ARG A 33 11.38 -0.25 -4.40
N TRP A 34 11.76 -0.90 -3.30
CA TRP A 34 11.58 -2.34 -3.05
C TRP A 34 10.10 -2.80 -3.10
N LEU A 35 9.15 -1.95 -2.69
CA LEU A 35 7.73 -2.31 -2.71
C LEU A 35 7.19 -2.36 -4.14
N HIS A 36 7.62 -1.43 -4.99
CA HIS A 36 7.23 -1.42 -6.40
C HIS A 36 7.81 -2.66 -7.12
N GLU A 37 9.07 -2.98 -6.84
CA GLU A 37 9.73 -4.18 -7.39
C GLU A 37 9.00 -5.48 -6.99
N GLU A 38 8.53 -5.59 -5.75
CA GLU A 38 7.75 -6.76 -5.32
C GLU A 38 6.33 -6.79 -5.87
N LEU A 39 5.66 -5.65 -6.00
CA LEU A 39 4.32 -5.57 -6.62
C LEU A 39 4.37 -5.95 -8.10
N ASP A 40 5.40 -5.54 -8.83
CA ASP A 40 5.59 -5.92 -10.24
C ASP A 40 5.87 -7.42 -10.39
N LYS A 41 6.67 -8.02 -9.50
CA LYS A 41 6.88 -9.47 -9.44
C LYS A 41 5.59 -10.23 -9.14
N LEU A 42 4.74 -9.70 -8.25
CA LEU A 42 3.46 -10.32 -7.93
C LEU A 42 2.47 -10.23 -9.09
N SER A 43 2.41 -9.08 -9.77
CA SER A 43 1.57 -8.85 -10.95
C SER A 43 1.93 -9.79 -12.11
N SER A 44 3.23 -9.95 -12.39
CA SER A 44 3.73 -10.85 -13.44
C SER A 44 3.52 -12.34 -13.15
N ARG A 45 3.33 -12.73 -11.89
CA ARG A 45 3.01 -14.13 -11.50
C ARG A 45 1.53 -14.46 -11.53
N LEU A 46 0.68 -13.45 -11.68
CA LEU A 46 -0.80 -13.58 -11.72
C LEU A 46 -1.35 -13.50 -13.16
N GLN A 47 -0.49 -13.25 -14.15
CA GLN A 47 -0.79 -13.40 -15.59
C GLN A 47 -0.39 -14.79 -16.07
#